data_AF-A0A962MBX8-F1
#
_entry.id   AF-A0A962MBX8-F1
#
_cell.length_a   1.000
_cell.length_b   1.000
_cell.length_c   1.000
_cell.angle_alpha   90.00
_cell.angle_beta   90.00
_cell.angle_gamma   90.00
#
_symmetry.space_group_name_H-M   'P 1'
#
loop_
_entity.id
_entity.type
_entity.pdbx_description
1 polymer ?
#
loop_
_entity_poly.entity_id
_entity_poly.type
_entity_poly.pdbx_seq_one_letter_code
_entity_poly.pdbx_strand_id
1 'polypeptide(L)'
;GEYFGELAIIDEEPRSASVMAIQPCRLLIIKRQDFFACLQRNHTIAISLLQVLARRLRQQTDHTKNLVLLGVYQRVVKLLQELAEERDGVLVVSGVSQQQLADQVYASREMITLIMKELKAGGYIDADRKRIIIRKRLPAKW
;
A
#
# COMPACT_ATOMS: atom_id res chain seq x y z
N GLY A 1 -6.38 -17.16 19.14
CA GLY A 1 -4.91 -17.32 19.09
C GLY A 1 -4.46 -17.24 17.65
N GLU A 2 -3.19 -16.96 17.40
CA GLU A 2 -2.61 -16.86 16.07
C GLU A 2 -1.74 -18.08 15.76
N TYR A 3 -1.51 -18.35 14.47
CA TYR A 3 -0.61 -19.39 14.00
C TYR A 3 0.31 -18.85 12.90
N PHE A 4 1.44 -19.53 12.71
CA PHE A 4 2.46 -19.18 11.74
C PHE A 4 3.22 -20.43 11.28
N GLY A 5 3.98 -20.28 10.19
CA GLY A 5 4.79 -21.36 9.63
C GLY A 5 3.99 -22.35 8.78
N GLU A 6 2.74 -22.00 8.43
CA GLU A 6 1.87 -22.79 7.57
C GLU A 6 2.35 -22.82 6.12
N LEU A 7 2.99 -21.75 5.62
CA LEU A 7 3.42 -21.63 4.23
C LEU A 7 4.33 -22.79 3.83
N ALA A 8 5.47 -22.94 4.53
CA ALA A 8 6.42 -24.03 4.30
C ALA A 8 5.82 -25.45 4.45
N ILE A 9 4.69 -25.59 5.15
CA ILE A 9 3.98 -26.88 5.25
C ILE A 9 3.12 -27.10 3.99
N ILE A 10 2.61 -26.05 3.36
CA ILE A 10 1.70 -26.13 2.22
C ILE A 10 2.47 -26.20 0.90
N ASP A 11 3.47 -25.35 0.71
CA ASP A 11 4.19 -25.19 -0.57
C ASP A 11 5.50 -25.98 -0.66
N GLU A 12 5.97 -26.57 0.45
CA GLU A 12 7.25 -27.30 0.54
C GLU A 12 8.49 -26.43 0.29
N GLU A 13 8.36 -25.12 0.41
CA GLU A 13 9.48 -24.18 0.32
C GLU A 13 10.14 -23.93 1.70
N PRO A 14 11.38 -23.39 1.73
CA PRO A 14 12.01 -22.95 2.98
C PRO A 14 11.13 -21.98 3.77
N ARG A 15 11.42 -21.84 5.07
CA ARG A 15 10.71 -20.89 5.94
C ARG A 15 10.74 -19.49 5.35
N SER A 16 9.56 -18.91 5.12
CA SER A 16 9.40 -17.54 4.59
C SER A 16 9.81 -16.44 5.57
N ALA A 17 9.93 -16.78 6.87
CA ALA A 17 10.33 -15.85 7.92
C ALA A 17 10.90 -16.61 9.13
N SER A 18 11.74 -15.94 9.91
CA SER A 18 12.19 -16.37 11.24
C SER A 18 11.21 -15.90 12.31
N VAL A 19 11.11 -16.65 13.40
CA VAL A 19 10.23 -16.31 14.53
C VAL A 19 11.04 -16.24 15.81
N MET A 20 10.81 -15.18 16.60
CA MET A 20 11.44 -14.96 17.90
C MET A 20 10.36 -14.65 18.94
N ALA A 21 10.47 -15.25 20.12
CA ALA A 21 9.58 -14.94 21.23
C ALA A 21 10.04 -13.65 21.92
N ILE A 22 9.16 -12.64 21.99
CA ILE A 22 9.43 -11.37 22.69
C ILE A 22 9.20 -11.43 24.20
N GLN A 23 8.52 -12.47 24.67
CA GLN A 23 8.22 -12.76 26.07
C GLN A 23 8.04 -14.27 26.25
N PRO A 24 8.01 -14.81 27.49
CA PRO A 24 7.72 -16.22 27.72
C PRO A 24 6.38 -16.63 27.08
N CYS A 25 6.44 -17.62 26.18
CA CYS A 25 5.29 -18.09 25.40
C CYS A 25 5.12 -19.61 25.55
N ARG A 26 3.87 -20.06 25.50
CA ARG A 26 3.52 -21.47 25.35
C ARG A 26 2.96 -21.71 23.95
N LEU A 27 3.58 -22.62 23.21
CA LEU A 27 3.23 -22.91 21.83
C LEU A 27 2.75 -24.35 21.70
N LEU A 28 1.84 -24.57 20.76
CA LEU A 28 1.45 -25.90 20.31
C LEU A 28 2.11 -26.15 18.95
N ILE A 29 2.69 -27.32 18.76
CA ILE A 29 3.31 -27.72 17.50
C ILE A 29 2.41 -28.74 16.82
N ILE A 30 2.07 -28.48 15.56
CA ILE A 30 1.38 -29.41 14.68
C ILE A 30 2.39 -29.90 13.65
N LYS A 31 2.62 -31.23 13.57
CA LYS A 31 3.49 -31.79 12.55
C LYS A 31 2.78 -31.75 11.20
N ARG A 32 3.56 -31.77 10.11
CA ARG A 32 3.03 -31.76 8.73
C ARG A 32 1.98 -32.85 8.49
N GLN A 33 2.26 -34.08 8.93
CA GLN A 33 1.34 -35.20 8.74
C GLN A 33 0.00 -34.97 9.46
N ASP A 34 0.05 -34.48 10.71
CA ASP A 34 -1.14 -34.17 11.50
C ASP A 34 -1.94 -33.01 10.89
N PHE A 35 -1.25 -32.00 10.36
CA PHE A 35 -1.87 -30.87 9.66
C PHE A 35 -2.69 -31.33 8.46
N PHE A 36 -2.11 -32.14 7.57
CA PHE A 36 -2.84 -32.66 6.41
C PHE A 36 -3.96 -33.62 6.81
N ALA A 37 -3.76 -34.45 7.83
CA ALA A 37 -4.82 -35.30 8.37
C ALA A 37 -6.01 -34.47 8.91
N CYS A 38 -5.75 -33.34 9.57
CA CYS A 38 -6.78 -32.40 10.00
C CYS A 38 -7.53 -31.78 8.82
N LEU A 39 -6.82 -31.35 7.77
CA LEU A 39 -7.45 -30.78 6.57
C LEU A 39 -8.35 -31.79 5.85
N GLN A 40 -7.91 -33.05 5.73
CA GLN A 40 -8.68 -34.12 5.11
C GLN A 40 -9.93 -34.49 5.90
N ARG A 41 -9.86 -34.45 7.24
CA ARG A 41 -10.99 -34.79 8.12
C ARG A 41 -11.98 -33.64 8.26
N ASN A 42 -11.55 -32.39 8.10
CA ASN A 42 -12.40 -31.22 8.29
C ASN A 42 -12.09 -30.11 7.27
N HIS A 43 -12.87 -30.10 6.19
CA HIS A 43 -12.78 -29.12 5.11
C HIS A 43 -12.99 -27.67 5.57
N THR A 44 -13.68 -27.42 6.68
CA THR A 44 -13.86 -26.07 7.23
C THR A 44 -12.52 -25.47 7.66
N ILE A 45 -11.57 -26.30 8.11
CA ILE A 45 -10.20 -25.85 8.46
C ILE A 45 -9.48 -25.35 7.20
N ALA A 46 -9.61 -26.09 6.08
CA ALA A 46 -9.01 -25.70 4.80
C ALA A 46 -9.57 -24.36 4.31
N ILE A 47 -10.89 -24.16 4.37
CA ILE A 47 -11.52 -22.90 3.98
C ILE A 47 -11.03 -21.75 4.88
N SER A 48 -10.96 -21.96 6.19
CA SER A 48 -10.46 -20.94 7.13
C SER A 48 -9.01 -20.56 6.84
N LEU A 49 -8.16 -21.53 6.51
CA LEU A 49 -6.78 -21.32 6.12
C LEU A 49 -6.68 -20.48 4.84
N LEU A 50 -7.44 -20.83 3.81
CA LEU A 50 -7.50 -20.07 2.55
C LEU A 50 -7.94 -18.62 2.77
N GLN A 51 -8.94 -18.39 3.65
CA GLN A 51 -9.39 -17.03 3.99
C GLN A 51 -8.30 -16.22 4.68
N VAL A 52 -7.50 -16.83 5.57
CA VAL A 52 -6.37 -16.16 6.24
C VAL A 52 -5.28 -15.82 5.23
N LEU A 53 -4.90 -16.76 4.37
CA LEU A 53 -3.90 -16.53 3.32
C LEU A 53 -4.34 -15.43 2.35
N ALA A 54 -5.60 -15.45 1.90
CA ALA A 54 -6.15 -14.40 1.03
C ALA A 54 -6.15 -13.03 1.71
N ARG A 55 -6.39 -12.96 3.03
CA ARG A 55 -6.32 -11.72 3.79
C ARG A 55 -4.88 -11.21 3.91
N ARG A 56 -3.93 -12.10 4.22
CA ARG A 56 -2.49 -11.76 4.28
C ARG A 56 -1.99 -11.24 2.93
N LEU A 57 -2.36 -11.89 1.83
CA LEU A 57 -2.00 -11.45 0.48
C LEU A 57 -2.55 -10.05 0.17
N ARG A 58 -3.81 -9.76 0.51
CA ARG A 58 -4.39 -8.42 0.34
C ARG A 58 -3.63 -7.37 1.17
N GLN A 59 -3.34 -7.67 2.44
CA GLN A 59 -2.57 -6.78 3.32
C GLN A 59 -1.17 -6.50 2.77
N GLN A 60 -0.46 -7.52 2.29
CA GLN A 60 0.85 -7.33 1.66
C GLN A 60 0.75 -6.52 0.37
N THR A 61 -0.26 -6.77 -0.46
CA THR A 61 -0.50 -6.00 -1.69
C THR A 61 -0.77 -4.52 -1.37
N ASP A 62 -1.56 -4.24 -0.34
CA ASP A 62 -1.86 -2.87 0.08
C ASP A 62 -0.62 -2.19 0.71
N HIS A 63 0.21 -2.94 1.45
CA HIS A 63 1.48 -2.41 1.95
C HIS A 63 2.44 -2.04 0.80
N THR A 64 2.55 -2.89 -0.22
CA THR A 64 3.34 -2.59 -1.43
C THR A 64 2.82 -1.35 -2.16
N LYS A 65 1.48 -1.20 -2.27
CA LYS A 65 0.89 0.03 -2.84
C LYS A 65 1.32 1.26 -2.06
N ASN A 66 1.31 1.22 -0.74
CA ASN A 66 1.75 2.34 0.11
C ASN A 66 3.23 2.69 -0.11
N LEU A 67 4.11 1.69 -0.26
CA LEU A 67 5.54 1.91 -0.54
C LEU A 67 5.77 2.51 -1.93
N VAL A 68 5.07 2.04 -2.97
CA VAL A 68 5.15 2.62 -4.31
C VAL A 68 4.55 4.03 -4.34
N LEU A 69 3.45 4.26 -3.61
CA LEU A 69 2.82 5.56 -3.41
C LEU A 69 3.81 6.58 -2.86
N LEU A 70 4.59 6.23 -1.83
CA LEU A 70 5.60 7.14 -1.26
C LEU A 70 6.61 7.63 -2.30
N GLY A 71 7.09 6.74 -3.18
CA GLY A 71 8.03 7.11 -4.24
C GLY A 71 7.40 7.98 -5.33
N VAL A 72 6.17 7.67 -5.75
CA VAL A 72 5.43 8.47 -6.74
C VAL A 72 5.04 9.83 -6.16
N TYR A 73 4.61 9.86 -4.91
CA TYR A 73 4.21 11.05 -4.18
C TYR A 73 5.31 12.11 -4.19
N GLN A 74 6.55 11.72 -3.87
CA GLN A 74 7.69 12.66 -3.87
C GLN A 74 7.92 13.28 -5.26
N ARG A 75 7.80 12.48 -6.33
CA ARG A 75 7.92 12.98 -7.71
C ARG A 75 6.78 13.92 -8.08
N VAL A 76 5.55 13.60 -7.67
CA VAL A 76 4.38 14.46 -7.90
C VAL A 76 4.52 15.79 -7.18
N VAL A 77 4.93 15.79 -5.90
CA VAL A 77 5.17 17.05 -5.15
C VAL A 77 6.22 17.91 -5.82
N LYS A 78 7.35 17.31 -6.22
CA LYS A 78 8.42 18.02 -6.92
C LYS A 78 7.92 18.62 -8.23
N LEU A 79 7.21 17.83 -9.02
CA LEU A 79 6.67 18.29 -10.31
C LEU A 79 5.63 19.42 -10.13
N LEU A 80 4.73 19.31 -9.15
CA LEU A 80 3.77 20.38 -8.85
C LEU A 80 4.47 21.67 -8.42
N GLN A 81 5.60 21.59 -7.72
CA GLN A 81 6.41 22.76 -7.37
C GLN A 81 7.11 23.36 -8.58
N GLU A 82 7.61 22.55 -9.50
CA GLU A 82 8.26 22.99 -10.74
C GLU A 82 7.28 23.66 -11.71
N LEU A 83 6.05 23.15 -11.78
CA LEU A 83 4.99 23.70 -12.64
C LEU A 83 4.21 24.86 -12.01
N ALA A 84 4.41 25.12 -10.72
CA ALA A 84 3.66 26.15 -10.02
C ALA A 84 4.20 27.53 -10.38
N GLU A 85 3.30 28.39 -10.85
CA GLU A 85 3.58 29.80 -11.07
C GLU A 85 2.91 30.63 -9.99
N GLU A 86 3.59 31.66 -9.50
CA GLU A 86 2.99 32.60 -8.56
C GLU A 86 2.06 33.56 -9.31
N ARG A 87 0.78 33.57 -8.92
CA ARG A 87 -0.25 34.46 -9.46
C ARG A 87 -1.07 34.99 -8.28
N ASP A 88 -1.17 36.30 -8.14
CA ASP A 88 -1.94 36.96 -7.05
C ASP A 88 -1.56 36.46 -5.64
N GLY A 89 -0.27 36.20 -5.40
CA GLY A 89 0.26 35.72 -4.12
C GLY A 89 -0.07 34.26 -3.79
N VAL A 90 -0.58 33.49 -4.75
CA VAL A 90 -0.81 32.04 -4.63
C VAL A 90 -0.09 31.26 -5.71
N LEU A 91 0.36 30.06 -5.37
CA LEU A 91 0.99 29.14 -6.31
C LEU A 91 -0.08 28.36 -7.08
N VAL A 92 -0.06 28.48 -8.40
CA VAL A 92 -1.05 27.88 -9.30
C VAL A 92 -0.36 27.07 -10.39
N VAL A 93 -0.77 25.82 -10.53
CA VAL A 93 -0.43 24.96 -11.67
C VAL A 93 -1.63 24.97 -12.63
N SER A 94 -1.42 25.35 -13.89
CA SER A 94 -2.49 25.49 -14.89
C SER A 94 -2.25 24.61 -16.12
N GLY A 95 -3.32 24.09 -16.73
CA GLY A 95 -3.24 23.44 -18.04
C GLY A 95 -2.62 22.04 -18.06
N VAL A 96 -2.45 21.41 -16.89
CA VAL A 96 -1.88 20.05 -16.79
C VAL A 96 -2.96 19.07 -16.34
N SER A 97 -3.20 18.06 -17.16
CA SER A 97 -4.11 16.96 -16.84
C SER A 97 -3.44 15.93 -15.92
N GLN A 98 -4.25 15.13 -15.22
CA GLN A 98 -3.74 14.03 -14.40
C GLN A 98 -2.98 12.98 -15.23
N GLN A 99 -3.34 12.79 -16.51
CA GLN A 99 -2.62 11.89 -17.41
C GLN A 99 -1.23 12.44 -17.71
N GLN A 100 -1.12 13.74 -18.02
CA GLN A 100 0.19 14.37 -18.25
C GLN A 100 1.08 14.33 -17.01
N LEU A 101 0.52 14.52 -15.81
CA LEU A 101 1.27 14.33 -14.56
C LEU A 101 1.77 12.88 -14.44
N ALA A 102 0.90 11.89 -14.73
CA ALA A 102 1.23 10.47 -14.66
C ALA A 102 2.39 10.11 -15.61
N ASP A 103 2.33 10.61 -16.84
CA ASP A 103 3.36 10.39 -17.86
C ASP A 103 4.71 11.01 -17.45
N GLN A 104 4.70 12.21 -16.86
CA GLN A 104 5.94 12.90 -16.43
C GLN A 104 6.59 12.28 -15.19
N VAL A 105 5.82 11.70 -14.27
CA VAL A 105 6.37 11.03 -13.07
C VAL A 105 6.50 9.52 -13.23
N TYR A 106 6.28 8.99 -14.45
CA TYR A 106 6.28 7.57 -14.78
C TYR A 106 5.45 6.74 -13.80
N ALA A 107 4.17 7.12 -13.65
CA ALA A 107 3.21 6.46 -12.76
C ALA A 107 1.89 6.22 -13.49
N SER A 108 1.00 5.40 -12.89
CA SER A 108 -0.35 5.23 -13.44
C SER A 108 -1.25 6.43 -13.09
N ARG A 109 -2.27 6.68 -13.91
CA ARG A 109 -3.26 7.74 -13.67
C ARG A 109 -4.04 7.53 -12.38
N GLU A 110 -4.31 6.28 -12.00
CA GLU A 110 -4.98 5.94 -10.75
C GLU A 110 -4.16 6.40 -9.55
N MET A 111 -2.83 6.26 -9.63
CA MET A 111 -1.89 6.67 -8.58
C MET A 111 -1.92 8.19 -8.38
N ILE A 112 -1.88 8.96 -9.48
CA ILE A 112 -2.02 10.42 -9.44
C ILE A 112 -3.38 10.81 -8.85
N THR A 113 -4.44 10.13 -9.25
CA THR A 113 -5.81 10.40 -8.75
C THR A 113 -5.87 10.22 -7.24
N LEU A 114 -5.24 9.17 -6.70
CA LEU A 114 -5.18 8.92 -5.27
C LEU A 114 -4.39 10.01 -4.53
N ILE A 115 -3.19 10.35 -4.99
CA ILE A 115 -2.33 11.39 -4.38
C ILE A 115 -3.03 12.75 -4.38
N MET A 116 -3.66 13.12 -5.50
CA MET A 116 -4.39 14.39 -5.61
C MET A 116 -5.59 14.42 -4.65
N LYS A 117 -6.26 13.28 -4.43
CA LYS A 117 -7.35 13.16 -3.45
C LYS A 117 -6.84 13.32 -2.02
N GLU A 118 -5.71 12.72 -1.68
CA GLU A 118 -5.07 12.85 -0.36
C GLU A 118 -4.61 14.29 -0.09
N LEU A 119 -3.93 14.92 -1.04
CA LEU A 119 -3.51 16.32 -0.94
C LEU A 119 -4.70 17.27 -0.78
N LYS A 120 -5.82 16.99 -1.47
CA LYS A 120 -7.06 17.77 -1.34
C LYS A 120 -7.72 17.54 0.03
N ALA A 121 -7.78 16.30 0.50
CA ALA A 121 -8.33 15.95 1.81
C ALA A 121 -7.52 16.58 2.95
N GLY A 122 -6.19 16.65 2.82
CA GLY A 122 -5.31 17.35 3.76
C GLY A 122 -5.35 18.88 3.67
N GLY A 123 -6.09 19.45 2.71
CA GLY A 123 -6.20 20.89 2.49
C GLY A 123 -4.92 21.55 1.99
N TYR A 124 -4.00 20.77 1.39
CA TYR A 124 -2.76 21.28 0.81
C TYR A 124 -3.00 21.88 -0.57
N ILE A 125 -3.91 21.28 -1.33
CA ILE A 125 -4.29 21.75 -2.66
C ILE A 125 -5.79 21.93 -2.78
N ASP A 126 -6.17 22.81 -3.70
CA ASP A 126 -7.51 22.92 -4.21
C ASP A 126 -7.45 22.74 -5.73
N ALA A 127 -7.91 21.59 -6.21
CA ALA A 127 -7.83 21.21 -7.61
C ALA A 127 -9.21 21.25 -8.27
N ASP A 128 -9.29 21.94 -9.41
CA ASP A 128 -10.40 21.93 -10.35
C ASP A 128 -9.98 21.29 -11.70
N ARG A 129 -10.87 21.26 -12.71
CA ARG A 129 -10.57 20.61 -14.00
C ARG A 129 -9.50 21.34 -14.83
N LYS A 130 -9.19 22.59 -14.53
CA LYS A 130 -8.31 23.47 -15.34
C LYS A 130 -7.04 23.90 -14.60
N ARG A 131 -7.07 23.95 -13.26
CA ARG A 131 -5.99 24.43 -12.42
C ARG A 131 -5.93 23.74 -11.05
N ILE A 132 -4.75 23.74 -10.47
CA ILE A 132 -4.45 23.25 -9.12
C ILE A 132 -3.87 24.44 -8.34
N ILE A 133 -4.51 24.81 -7.24
CA ILE A 133 -4.07 25.89 -6.35
C ILE A 133 -3.40 25.26 -5.14
N ILE A 134 -2.14 25.61 -4.86
CA ILE A 134 -1.41 25.14 -3.69
C ILE A 134 -1.69 26.11 -2.54
N ARG A 135 -2.44 25.66 -1.54
CA ARG A 135 -2.91 26.47 -0.39
C ARG A 135 -1.89 26.53 0.74
N LYS A 136 -1.11 25.46 0.90
CA LYS A 136 -0.10 25.28 1.95
C LYS A 136 1.12 24.59 1.36
N ARG A 137 2.25 24.70 2.05
CA ARG A 137 3.45 23.95 1.69
C ARG A 137 3.14 22.46 1.60
N LEU A 138 3.37 21.86 0.44
CA LEU A 138 3.17 20.42 0.21
C LEU A 138 4.09 19.63 1.17
N PRO A 139 3.60 18.59 1.86
CA PRO A 139 4.41 17.84 2.80
C PRO A 139 5.45 17.02 2.05
N ALA A 140 6.68 16.96 2.58
CA ALA A 140 7.79 16.25 1.95
C ALA A 140 7.64 14.73 2.02
N LYS A 141 6.87 14.24 2.99
CA LYS A 141 6.50 12.84 3.22
C LYS A 141 5.09 12.82 3.82
N TRP A 142 4.29 11.83 3.45
CA TRP A 142 3.08 11.46 4.17
C TRP A 142 3.43 10.43 5.24
#